data_AF-A0A162D9A2-F1
#
_entry.id   AF-A0A162D9A2-F1
#
_cell.length_a   1.000
_cell.length_b   1.000
_cell.length_c   1.000
_cell.angle_alpha   90.00
_cell.angle_beta   90.00
_cell.angle_gamma   90.00
#
_symmetry.space_group_name_H-M   'P 1'
#
loop_
_entity.id
_entity.type
_entity.pdbx_description
1 polymer ?
#
loop_
_entity_poly.entity_id
_entity_poly.type
_entity_poly.pdbx_seq_one_letter_code
_entity_poly.pdbx_strand_id
1 'polypeptide(L)'
;MDLKGNKKRKISISKERKKFQPLKKWKVTNTRPTFVEDRDIIRRLNGNGVTHIVEHIFSYLDYKSLSNAESVSSEWCEILKNERIWKALIKRNIVVDPVWRALFIKLKEPVESTQLVEGDDVYMTRKVCQDIGKLHQQFVDLMSSSVSLLSSSVKLLSKMLDLLKIVGIGFADNYESDSSEED
;
A
#
# COMPACT_ATOMS: atom_id res chain seq x y z
N MET A 1 -6.25 2.34 -64.88
CA MET A 1 -5.18 2.65 -63.92
C MET A 1 -5.85 3.40 -62.79
N ASP A 2 -6.40 2.66 -61.84
CA ASP A 2 -5.79 2.30 -60.54
C ASP A 2 -6.13 3.35 -59.47
N LEU A 3 -7.07 3.03 -58.57
CA LEU A 3 -6.85 2.65 -57.15
C LEU A 3 -6.47 3.88 -56.31
N LYS A 4 -7.03 4.21 -55.14
CA LYS A 4 -7.80 3.51 -54.11
C LYS A 4 -8.12 4.61 -53.08
N GLY A 5 -9.25 4.56 -52.38
CA GLY A 5 -9.51 5.61 -51.38
C GLY A 5 -10.73 5.46 -50.47
N ASN A 6 -11.11 4.23 -50.11
CA ASN A 6 -11.92 3.86 -48.94
C ASN A 6 -13.22 4.65 -48.65
N LYS A 7 -14.28 4.25 -49.36
CA LYS A 7 -15.65 4.25 -48.83
C LYS A 7 -15.78 3.27 -47.66
N LYS A 8 -16.45 3.74 -46.61
CA LYS A 8 -17.31 2.98 -45.68
C LYS A 8 -16.64 1.88 -44.84
N ARG A 9 -16.56 2.14 -43.52
CA ARG A 9 -16.79 1.11 -42.51
C ARG A 9 -17.31 1.75 -41.21
N LYS A 10 -18.60 2.10 -41.20
CA LYS A 10 -19.40 2.13 -39.97
C LYS A 10 -19.42 0.69 -39.44
N ILE A 11 -18.47 0.34 -38.58
CA ILE A 11 -18.46 -0.95 -37.89
C ILE A 11 -19.28 -0.77 -36.61
N SER A 12 -20.57 -1.11 -36.75
CA SER A 12 -21.35 -1.90 -35.81
C SER A 12 -20.73 -2.13 -34.42
N ILE A 13 -21.07 -1.28 -33.45
CA ILE A 13 -21.02 -1.61 -32.01
C ILE A 13 -22.18 -2.57 -31.73
N SER A 14 -22.08 -3.80 -32.22
CA SER A 14 -22.96 -4.89 -31.82
C SER A 14 -22.29 -6.22 -32.17
N LYS A 15 -21.76 -6.92 -31.15
CA LYS A 15 -21.97 -8.35 -30.89
C LYS A 15 -20.90 -9.04 -30.01
N GLU A 16 -19.86 -8.37 -29.54
CA GLU A 16 -18.92 -8.98 -28.55
C GLU A 16 -19.35 -8.83 -27.08
N ARG A 17 -20.59 -8.38 -26.80
CA ARG A 17 -21.24 -8.58 -25.49
C ARG A 17 -21.71 -10.04 -25.34
N LYS A 18 -20.86 -11.03 -25.60
CA LYS A 18 -21.20 -12.45 -25.46
C LYS A 18 -19.99 -13.29 -25.06
N LYS A 19 -19.48 -13.05 -23.86
CA LYS A 19 -18.87 -14.11 -23.02
C LYS A 19 -18.71 -13.75 -21.54
N PHE A 20 -19.35 -12.68 -21.06
CA PHE A 20 -19.77 -12.68 -19.65
C PHE A 20 -20.92 -13.67 -19.53
N GLN A 21 -20.60 -14.90 -19.15
CA GLN A 21 -21.62 -15.74 -18.53
C GLN A 21 -22.08 -14.97 -17.29
N PRO A 22 -23.38 -14.67 -17.13
CA PRO A 22 -23.85 -14.15 -15.86
C PRO A 22 -23.45 -15.18 -14.82
N LEU A 23 -22.69 -14.76 -13.80
CA LEU A 23 -22.43 -15.58 -12.63
C LEU A 23 -23.78 -16.19 -12.25
N LYS A 24 -23.88 -17.53 -12.29
CA LYS A 24 -25.10 -18.25 -11.89
C LYS A 24 -25.56 -17.60 -10.60
N LYS A 25 -26.78 -17.05 -10.61
CA LYS A 25 -27.35 -16.25 -9.52
C LYS A 25 -26.95 -16.90 -8.20
N TRP A 26 -26.14 -16.20 -7.42
CA TRP A 26 -25.77 -16.65 -6.10
C TRP A 26 -27.07 -16.78 -5.32
N LYS A 27 -27.55 -18.01 -5.14
CA LYS A 27 -28.63 -18.30 -4.21
C LYS A 27 -28.03 -18.05 -2.84
N VAL A 28 -28.30 -16.89 -2.27
CA VAL A 28 -28.09 -16.64 -0.85
C VAL A 28 -29.06 -17.56 -0.15
N THR A 29 -28.61 -18.76 0.21
CA THR A 29 -29.39 -19.67 1.05
C THR A 29 -29.50 -19.00 2.41
N ASN A 30 -30.73 -18.75 2.85
CA ASN A 30 -31.05 -18.16 4.13
C ASN A 30 -30.83 -19.19 5.27
N THR A 31 -29.65 -19.81 5.29
CA THR A 31 -29.18 -20.64 6.38
C THR A 31 -28.39 -19.72 7.29
N ARG A 32 -28.86 -19.55 8.53
CA ARG A 32 -28.13 -18.84 9.59
C ARG A 32 -26.68 -19.33 9.57
N PRO A 33 -25.67 -18.45 9.46
CA PRO A 33 -24.28 -18.88 9.34
C PRO A 33 -23.86 -19.51 10.67
N THR A 34 -23.89 -20.84 10.72
CA THR A 34 -23.31 -21.62 11.80
C THR A 34 -21.82 -21.71 11.54
N PHE A 35 -21.06 -21.03 12.39
CA PHE A 35 -19.59 -21.06 12.47
C PHE A 35 -18.79 -20.31 11.39
N VAL A 36 -17.64 -19.76 11.82
CA VAL A 36 -16.78 -18.79 11.11
C VAL A 36 -16.20 -19.33 9.79
N GLU A 37 -16.18 -20.65 9.62
CA GLU A 37 -15.58 -21.36 8.48
C GLU A 37 -16.32 -21.12 7.15
N ASP A 38 -17.63 -20.82 7.17
CA ASP A 38 -18.41 -20.54 5.96
C ASP A 38 -18.12 -19.15 5.34
N ARG A 39 -17.35 -18.29 6.04
CA ARG A 39 -17.00 -16.93 5.60
C ARG A 39 -15.59 -16.77 5.04
N ASP A 40 -14.75 -17.81 5.04
CA ASP A 40 -13.41 -17.70 4.46
C ASP A 40 -13.47 -17.75 2.92
N ILE A 41 -13.55 -16.55 2.32
CA ILE A 41 -13.59 -16.35 0.87
C ILE A 41 -12.31 -16.86 0.22
N ILE A 42 -11.15 -16.73 0.87
CA ILE A 42 -9.85 -17.14 0.32
C ILE A 42 -9.79 -18.65 0.20
N ARG A 43 -10.13 -19.37 1.28
CA ARG A 43 -10.22 -20.83 1.29
C ARG A 43 -11.20 -21.34 0.22
N ARG A 44 -12.39 -20.74 0.13
CA ARG A 44 -13.41 -21.12 -0.86
C ARG A 44 -12.97 -20.88 -2.29
N LEU A 45 -12.32 -19.75 -2.58
CA LEU A 45 -11.82 -19.46 -3.92
C LEU A 45 -10.68 -20.41 -4.31
N ASN A 46 -9.77 -20.70 -3.37
CA ASN A 46 -8.66 -21.62 -3.57
C ASN A 46 -9.16 -23.06 -3.83
N GLY A 47 -10.07 -23.55 -2.98
CA GLY A 47 -10.65 -24.90 -3.11
C GLY A 47 -11.50 -25.11 -4.38
N ASN A 48 -12.08 -24.04 -4.93
CA ASN A 48 -12.80 -24.08 -6.20
C ASN A 48 -11.88 -23.93 -7.43
N GLY A 49 -10.55 -23.91 -7.26
CA GLY A 49 -9.58 -23.81 -8.34
C GLY A 49 -9.44 -22.40 -8.93
N VAL A 50 -9.96 -21.37 -8.26
CA VAL A 50 -9.92 -19.97 -8.72
C VAL A 50 -8.75 -19.22 -8.08
N THR A 51 -7.59 -19.85 -8.05
CA THR A 51 -6.39 -19.40 -7.33
C THR A 51 -5.84 -18.07 -7.84
N HIS A 52 -5.99 -17.79 -9.14
CA HIS A 52 -5.56 -16.51 -9.73
C HIS A 52 -6.28 -15.29 -9.13
N ILE A 53 -7.55 -15.42 -8.73
CA ILE A 53 -8.28 -14.32 -8.07
C ILE A 53 -7.72 -14.12 -6.67
N VAL A 54 -7.39 -15.21 -5.96
CA VAL A 54 -6.78 -15.13 -4.64
C VAL A 54 -5.41 -14.43 -4.71
N GLU A 55 -4.57 -14.81 -5.67
CA GLU A 55 -3.30 -14.11 -5.93
C GLU A 55 -3.51 -12.62 -6.20
N HIS A 56 -4.56 -12.28 -6.97
CA HIS A 56 -4.90 -10.90 -7.28
C HIS A 56 -5.47 -10.12 -6.08
N ILE A 57 -6.16 -10.78 -5.16
CA ILE A 57 -6.60 -10.16 -3.89
C ILE A 57 -5.36 -9.83 -3.05
N PHE A 58 -4.45 -10.79 -2.88
CA PHE A 58 -3.23 -10.59 -2.10
C PHE A 58 -2.27 -9.57 -2.71
N SER A 59 -2.24 -9.41 -4.03
CA SER A 59 -1.37 -8.42 -4.70
C SER A 59 -1.73 -6.96 -4.36
N TYR A 60 -2.94 -6.69 -3.88
CA TYR A 60 -3.36 -5.36 -3.43
C TYR A 60 -2.90 -5.03 -2.01
N LEU A 61 -2.47 -6.02 -1.22
CA LEU A 61 -2.06 -5.77 0.15
C LEU A 61 -0.71 -5.06 0.23
N ASP A 62 -0.52 -4.29 1.28
CA ASP A 62 0.77 -3.77 1.68
C ASP A 62 1.57 -4.85 2.44
N TYR A 63 2.85 -4.59 2.66
CA TYR A 63 3.73 -5.55 3.33
C TYR A 63 3.21 -5.98 4.70
N LYS A 64 2.71 -5.03 5.51
CA LYS A 64 2.21 -5.32 6.86
C LYS A 64 0.98 -6.20 6.83
N SER A 65 0.00 -5.89 5.98
CA SER A 65 -1.19 -6.73 5.83
C SER A 65 -0.86 -8.10 5.26
N LEU A 66 0.10 -8.20 4.35
CA LEU A 66 0.54 -9.47 3.77
C LEU A 66 1.28 -10.33 4.82
N SER A 67 2.11 -9.72 5.66
CA SER A 67 2.76 -10.38 6.81
C SER A 67 1.72 -10.90 7.81
N ASN A 68 0.71 -10.09 8.12
CA ASN A 68 -0.41 -10.52 8.98
C ASN A 68 -1.23 -11.64 8.32
N ALA A 69 -1.39 -11.62 6.99
CA ALA A 69 -2.12 -12.65 6.26
C ALA A 69 -1.43 -14.03 6.36
N GLU A 70 -0.10 -14.09 6.49
CA GLU A 70 0.63 -15.35 6.71
C GLU A 70 0.29 -16.01 8.05
N SER A 71 -0.13 -15.25 9.06
CA SER A 71 -0.44 -15.76 10.40
C SER A 71 -1.92 -16.10 10.62
N VAL A 72 -2.78 -15.85 9.63
CA VAL A 72 -4.22 -16.12 9.72
C VAL A 72 -4.51 -17.63 9.77
N SER A 73 -3.95 -18.40 8.84
CA SER A 73 -4.11 -19.86 8.79
C SER A 73 -3.00 -20.53 7.96
N SER A 74 -2.87 -21.86 8.10
CA SER A 74 -1.90 -22.65 7.31
C SER A 74 -2.15 -22.56 5.81
N GLU A 75 -3.42 -22.56 5.38
CA GLU A 75 -3.79 -22.46 3.97
C GLU A 75 -3.41 -21.09 3.38
N TRP A 76 -3.64 -20.00 4.12
CA TRP A 76 -3.21 -18.67 3.70
C TRP A 76 -1.69 -18.58 3.59
N CYS A 77 -0.98 -19.13 4.57
CA CYS A 77 0.48 -19.23 4.53
C CYS A 77 0.98 -20.04 3.32
N GLU A 78 0.31 -21.13 2.97
CA GLU A 78 0.66 -21.93 1.78
C GLU A 78 0.44 -21.17 0.47
N ILE A 79 -0.67 -20.46 0.34
CA ILE A 79 -0.93 -19.60 -0.83
C ILE A 79 0.14 -18.51 -0.93
N LEU A 80 0.50 -17.90 0.20
CA LEU A 80 1.52 -16.86 0.30
C LEU A 80 2.96 -17.40 0.14
N LYS A 81 3.19 -18.72 0.06
CA LYS A 81 4.50 -19.24 -0.38
C LYS A 81 4.77 -18.95 -1.85
N ASN A 82 3.74 -18.64 -2.64
CA ASN A 82 3.89 -18.31 -4.05
C ASN A 82 4.67 -17.00 -4.26
N GLU A 83 5.79 -17.08 -4.98
CA GLU A 83 6.66 -15.93 -5.26
C GLU A 83 5.98 -14.82 -6.05
N ARG A 84 4.96 -15.12 -6.86
CA ARG A 84 4.31 -14.12 -7.72
C ARG A 84 3.70 -12.96 -6.94
N ILE A 85 3.15 -13.23 -5.77
CA ILE A 85 2.52 -12.22 -4.90
C ILE A 85 3.59 -11.26 -4.38
N TRP A 86 4.71 -11.79 -3.88
CA TRP A 86 5.83 -10.99 -3.38
C TRP A 86 6.54 -10.21 -4.50
N LYS A 87 6.72 -10.84 -5.67
CA LYS A 87 7.24 -10.16 -6.86
C LYS A 87 6.38 -8.98 -7.27
N ALA A 88 5.05 -9.14 -7.25
CA ALA A 88 4.11 -8.06 -7.55
C ALA A 88 4.22 -6.92 -6.52
N LEU A 89 4.34 -7.25 -5.23
CA LEU A 89 4.53 -6.28 -4.15
C LEU A 89 5.80 -5.44 -4.35
N ILE A 90 6.93 -6.08 -4.64
CA ILE A 90 8.19 -5.38 -4.87
C ILE A 90 8.11 -4.50 -6.12
N LYS A 91 7.62 -5.04 -7.25
CA LYS A 91 7.46 -4.27 -8.51
C LYS A 91 6.62 -3.02 -8.30
N ARG A 92 5.50 -3.13 -7.57
CA ARG A 92 4.63 -2.00 -7.23
C ARG A 92 5.36 -1.00 -6.33
N ASN A 93 5.98 -1.46 -5.25
CA ASN A 93 6.56 -0.58 -4.24
C ASN A 93 7.83 0.13 -4.73
N ILE A 94 8.66 -0.48 -5.58
CA ILE A 94 9.82 0.21 -6.18
C ILE A 94 9.37 1.40 -7.03
N VAL A 95 8.23 1.29 -7.72
CA VAL A 95 7.70 2.36 -8.57
C VAL A 95 7.12 3.48 -7.72
N VAL A 96 6.31 3.13 -6.72
CA VAL A 96 5.52 4.10 -5.93
C VAL A 96 6.34 4.73 -4.80
N ASP A 97 7.21 3.96 -4.14
CA ASP A 97 7.86 4.36 -2.90
C ASP A 97 9.40 4.46 -3.08
N PRO A 98 9.98 5.66 -2.91
CA PRO A 98 11.40 5.88 -3.10
C PRO A 98 12.26 5.20 -2.04
N VAL A 99 11.76 4.99 -0.82
CA VAL A 99 12.47 4.27 0.25
C VAL A 99 12.58 2.80 -0.11
N TRP A 100 11.48 2.18 -0.56
CA TRP A 100 11.50 0.81 -1.08
C TRP A 100 12.48 0.65 -2.23
N ARG A 101 12.49 1.58 -3.19
CA ARG A 101 13.44 1.58 -4.29
C ARG A 101 14.89 1.64 -3.81
N ALA A 102 15.20 2.54 -2.89
CA ALA A 102 16.55 2.70 -2.36
C ALA A 102 17.02 1.43 -1.61
N LEU A 103 16.15 0.85 -0.78
CA LEU A 103 16.44 -0.40 -0.07
C LEU A 103 16.65 -1.57 -1.04
N PHE A 104 15.82 -1.67 -2.08
CA PHE A 104 15.97 -2.71 -3.10
C PHE A 104 17.28 -2.58 -3.87
N ILE A 105 17.67 -1.37 -4.31
CA ILE A 105 18.95 -1.15 -5.02
C ILE A 105 20.12 -1.56 -4.14
N LYS A 106 20.13 -1.15 -2.86
CA LYS A 106 21.19 -1.52 -1.90
C LYS A 106 21.32 -3.03 -1.70
N LEU A 107 20.22 -3.77 -1.75
CA LEU A 107 20.23 -5.23 -1.63
C LEU A 107 20.53 -5.93 -2.97
N LYS A 108 20.24 -5.26 -4.08
CA LYS A 108 20.55 -5.78 -5.42
C LYS A 108 22.04 -5.75 -5.68
N GLU A 109 22.79 -4.74 -5.19
CA GLU A 109 24.24 -4.61 -5.45
C GLU A 109 25.02 -5.88 -5.10
N PRO A 110 25.52 -6.62 -6.11
CA PRO A 110 26.59 -7.58 -5.92
C PRO A 110 27.91 -6.88 -6.28
N VAL A 111 28.95 -7.20 -5.53
CA VAL A 111 30.35 -6.99 -5.91
C VAL A 111 30.50 -7.13 -7.44
N GLU A 112 30.98 -6.06 -8.09
CA GLU A 112 31.36 -6.07 -9.50
C GLU A 112 32.16 -7.35 -9.79
N SER A 113 31.85 -7.99 -10.91
CA SER A 113 32.39 -9.27 -11.39
C SER A 113 31.56 -10.49 -10.99
N THR A 114 30.57 -10.85 -11.82
CA THR A 114 30.56 -12.10 -12.60
C THR A 114 29.23 -12.20 -13.39
N GLN A 115 29.37 -12.07 -14.71
CA GLN A 115 28.53 -12.63 -15.78
C GLN A 115 26.99 -12.65 -15.65
N LEU A 116 26.36 -11.78 -16.45
CA LEU A 116 25.17 -12.01 -17.27
C LEU A 116 24.20 -13.13 -16.81
N VAL A 117 23.38 -12.82 -15.80
CA VAL A 117 22.04 -13.38 -15.71
C VAL A 117 21.06 -12.20 -15.73
N GLU A 118 20.65 -11.82 -16.94
CA GLU A 118 19.60 -10.85 -17.17
C GLU A 118 18.27 -11.42 -16.67
N GLY A 119 17.90 -11.05 -15.45
CA GLY A 119 16.57 -11.29 -14.93
C GLY A 119 16.43 -10.57 -13.61
N ASP A 120 15.75 -9.41 -13.61
CA ASP A 120 15.34 -8.74 -12.38
C ASP A 120 14.60 -9.71 -11.43
N ASP A 121 13.96 -10.74 -11.99
CA ASP A 121 13.23 -11.77 -11.27
C ASP A 121 14.07 -12.64 -10.32
N VAL A 122 15.40 -12.73 -10.51
CA VAL A 122 16.31 -13.49 -9.63
C VAL A 122 16.40 -12.87 -8.23
N TYR A 123 16.36 -11.53 -8.15
CA TYR A 123 16.47 -10.79 -6.89
C TYR A 123 15.11 -10.52 -6.23
N MET A 124 14.01 -10.72 -6.94
CA MET A 124 12.65 -10.46 -6.45
C MET A 124 12.09 -11.65 -5.67
N THR A 125 12.83 -12.12 -4.67
CA THR A 125 12.43 -13.28 -3.85
C THR A 125 11.53 -12.86 -2.70
N ARG A 126 10.74 -13.81 -2.17
CA ARG A 126 9.94 -13.61 -0.95
C ARG A 126 10.80 -13.13 0.22
N LYS A 127 12.02 -13.68 0.37
CA LYS A 127 12.92 -13.32 1.46
C LYS A 127 13.39 -11.87 1.36
N VAL A 128 13.85 -11.45 0.17
CA VAL A 128 14.22 -10.05 -0.08
C VAL A 128 13.04 -9.11 0.18
N CYS A 129 11.83 -9.49 -0.25
CA CYS A 129 10.63 -8.71 0.04
C CYS A 129 10.36 -8.59 1.54
N GLN A 130 10.50 -9.68 2.29
CA GLN A 130 10.35 -9.69 3.74
C GLN A 130 11.40 -8.82 4.43
N ASP A 131 12.67 -8.90 4.02
CA ASP A 131 13.75 -8.12 4.63
C ASP A 131 13.55 -6.61 4.37
N ILE A 132 13.27 -6.21 3.12
CA ILE A 132 12.95 -4.82 2.77
C ILE A 132 11.70 -4.34 3.51
N GLY A 133 10.65 -5.15 3.49
CA GLY A 133 9.36 -4.82 4.10
C GLY A 133 9.47 -4.61 5.61
N LYS A 134 10.22 -5.45 6.32
CA LYS A 134 10.49 -5.28 7.76
C LYS A 134 11.18 -3.97 8.05
N LEU A 135 12.27 -3.70 7.33
CA LEU A 135 13.06 -2.48 7.54
C LEU A 135 12.26 -1.22 7.21
N HIS A 136 11.50 -1.26 6.11
CA HIS A 136 10.59 -0.18 5.73
C HIS A 136 9.52 0.05 6.81
N GLN A 137 8.91 -1.01 7.33
CA GLN A 137 7.87 -0.87 8.35
C GLN A 137 8.44 -0.29 9.66
N GLN A 138 9.64 -0.73 10.07
CA GLN A 138 10.33 -0.14 11.23
C GLN A 138 10.60 1.35 11.05
N PHE A 139 11.01 1.77 9.85
CA PHE A 139 11.19 3.18 9.52
C PHE A 139 9.87 3.96 9.61
N VAL A 140 8.79 3.43 9.04
CA VAL A 140 7.44 4.04 9.11
C VAL A 140 6.98 4.18 10.58
N ASP A 141 7.17 3.14 11.39
CA ASP A 141 6.77 3.15 12.79
C ASP A 141 7.59 4.16 13.62
N LEU A 142 8.89 4.31 13.32
CA LEU A 142 9.76 5.32 13.92
C LEU A 142 9.29 6.75 13.56
N MET A 143 8.98 7.00 12.29
CA MET A 143 8.48 8.30 11.83
C MET A 143 7.11 8.63 12.43
N SER A 144 6.23 7.65 12.57
CA SER A 144 4.94 7.82 13.24
C SER A 144 5.12 8.21 14.72
N SER A 145 6.06 7.55 15.40
CA SER A 145 6.39 7.82 16.80
C SER A 145 6.97 9.22 17.00
N SER A 146 7.87 9.67 16.11
CA SER A 146 8.46 11.00 16.19
C SER A 146 7.44 12.12 15.98
N VAL A 147 6.53 11.97 15.00
CA VAL A 147 5.42 12.90 14.76
C VAL A 147 4.49 12.97 15.98
N SER A 148 4.22 11.82 16.63
CA SER A 148 3.40 11.77 17.84
C SER A 148 4.04 12.48 19.02
N LEU A 149 5.36 12.36 19.19
CA LEU A 149 6.12 13.08 20.21
C LEU A 149 6.09 14.59 19.98
N LEU A 150 6.31 15.03 18.74
CA LEU A 150 6.23 16.45 18.38
C LEU A 150 4.82 17.02 18.59
N SER A 151 3.76 16.26 18.26
CA SER A 151 2.38 16.66 18.54
C SER A 151 2.15 16.86 20.04
N SER A 152 2.71 15.97 20.85
CA SER A 152 2.56 16.01 22.31
C SER A 152 3.33 17.17 22.93
N SER A 153 4.54 17.47 22.46
CA SER A 153 5.33 18.60 22.93
C SER A 153 4.69 19.94 22.58
N VAL A 154 4.16 20.09 21.35
CA VAL A 154 3.41 21.29 20.95
C VAL A 154 2.19 21.51 21.85
N LYS A 155 1.44 20.45 22.19
CA LYS A 155 0.31 20.52 23.13
C LYS A 155 0.74 20.95 24.53
N LEU A 156 1.89 20.48 25.01
CA LEU A 156 2.43 20.88 26.32
C LEU A 156 2.84 22.35 26.32
N LEU A 157 3.54 22.82 25.29
CA LEU A 157 3.92 24.23 25.15
C LEU A 157 2.70 25.15 25.09
N SER A 158 1.65 24.77 24.36
CA SER A 158 0.38 25.51 24.34
C SER A 158 -0.21 25.63 25.74
N LYS A 159 -0.30 24.53 26.49
CA LYS A 159 -0.80 24.54 27.87
C LYS A 159 0.06 25.40 28.80
N MET A 160 1.38 25.38 28.65
CA MET A 160 2.28 26.23 29.43
C MET A 160 2.08 27.71 29.11
N LEU A 161 1.88 28.07 27.84
CA LEU A 161 1.59 29.44 27.43
C LEU A 161 0.24 29.92 27.99
N ASP A 162 -0.78 29.07 27.99
CA ASP A 162 -2.09 29.38 28.58
C ASP A 162 -1.97 29.62 30.09
N LEU A 163 -1.17 28.81 30.80
CA LEU A 163 -0.89 29.03 32.22
C LEU A 163 -0.12 30.33 32.48
N LEU A 164 0.88 30.66 31.66
CA LEU A 164 1.62 31.93 31.78
C LEU A 164 0.71 33.15 31.62
N LYS A 165 -0.24 33.09 30.68
CA LYS A 165 -1.28 34.13 30.52
C LYS A 165 -2.17 34.27 31.76
N ILE A 166 -2.54 33.15 32.41
CA ILE A 166 -3.35 33.17 33.64
C ILE A 166 -2.56 33.75 34.83
N VAL A 167 -1.27 33.43 34.94
CA VAL A 167 -0.39 33.89 36.03
C VAL A 167 -0.02 35.38 35.90
N GLY A 168 -0.38 36.04 34.78
CA GLY A 168 -0.16 37.47 34.59
C GLY A 168 1.29 37.85 34.29
N ILE A 169 2.12 36.89 33.86
CA ILE A 169 3.44 37.18 33.28
C ILE A 169 3.20 37.66 31.84
N GLY A 170 2.79 38.93 31.71
CA GLY A 170 2.69 39.62 30.43
C GLY A 170 4.08 40.06 29.98
N PHE A 171 4.45 39.74 28.73
CA PHE A 171 5.42 40.57 28.03
C PHE A 171 4.77 41.95 27.92
N ALA A 172 5.37 42.95 28.56
CA ALA A 172 4.91 44.32 28.49
C ALA A 172 4.99 44.79 27.04
N ASP A 173 3.84 44.98 26.39
CA ASP A 173 3.73 45.71 25.14
C ASP A 173 3.93 47.21 25.45
N ASN A 174 5.18 47.60 25.73
CA ASN A 174 5.57 49.01 25.77
C ASN A 174 5.79 49.50 24.33
N TYR A 175 4.71 49.92 23.68
CA TYR A 175 4.77 50.95 22.64
C TYR A 175 4.07 52.20 23.20
N GLU A 176 4.83 52.93 24.00
CA GLU A 176 4.53 54.29 24.38
C GLU A 176 4.84 55.16 23.15
N SER A 177 3.82 55.36 22.30
CA SER A 177 3.85 56.43 21.29
C SER A 177 3.64 57.74 22.03
N ASP A 178 4.75 58.32 22.47
CA ASP A 178 4.77 59.67 23.01
C ASP A 178 4.45 60.66 21.90
N SER A 179 3.48 61.52 22.19
CA SER A 179 3.00 62.59 21.36
C SER A 179 3.94 63.79 21.42
N SER A 180 4.25 64.39 20.28
CA SER A 180 4.61 65.82 20.23
C SER A 180 4.24 66.40 18.87
N GLU A 181 2.96 66.78 18.74
CA GLU A 181 2.54 67.88 17.88
C GLU A 181 2.89 69.18 18.62
N GLU A 182 3.89 69.91 18.10
CA GLU A 182 4.18 71.29 18.49
C GLU A 182 3.45 72.25 17.53
N ASP A 183 2.77 73.23 18.13
CA ASP A 183 2.07 74.36 17.51
C ASP A 183 3.02 75.35 16.79
#